data_AF-A0A656K008-F1
#
_entry.id   AF-A0A656K008-F1
#
_cell.length_a   1.000
_cell.length_b   1.000
_cell.length_c   1.000
_cell.angle_alpha   90.00
_cell.angle_beta   90.00
_cell.angle_gamma   90.00
#
_symmetry.space_group_name_H-M   'P 1'
#
loop_
_entity.id
_entity.type
_entity.pdbx_description
1 polymer ?
#
loop_
_entity_poly.entity_id
_entity_poly.type
_entity_poly.pdbx_seq_one_letter_code
_entity_poly.pdbx_strand_id
1 'polypeptide(L)'
;MLIATLIFLFTITLVIWQPKGLGVGWSAVLGAGLALLTGVVHLGDIVVVWGIIWNATATFISLIIITLLLDEAGFFAWAALHVARWGKGKGRRLFALFVLFGALVSALFANDGAVLILTPIVIAMMLALRFSAASTLAFVMAAGFI
;
A
#
# COMPACT_ATOMS: atom_id res chain seq x y z
N MET A 1 3.97 -33.88 0.89
CA MET A 1 3.49 -32.90 -0.10
C MET A 1 1.98 -32.64 0.01
N LEU A 2 1.11 -33.65 0.01
CA LEU A 2 -0.35 -33.45 0.12
C LEU A 2 -0.77 -32.57 1.32
N ILE A 3 -0.26 -32.85 2.54
CA ILE A 3 -0.57 -32.06 3.74
C ILE A 3 -0.11 -30.60 3.60
N ALA A 4 1.08 -30.38 3.04
CA ALA A 4 1.60 -29.03 2.79
C ALA A 4 0.69 -28.25 1.84
N THR A 5 0.26 -28.88 0.73
CA THR A 5 -0.67 -28.27 -0.23
C THR A 5 -2.02 -27.96 0.40
N LEU A 6 -2.56 -28.85 1.25
CA LEU A 6 -3.81 -28.61 1.95
C LEU A 6 -3.71 -27.43 2.93
N ILE A 7 -2.63 -27.37 3.73
CA ILE A 7 -2.39 -26.26 4.64
C ILE A 7 -2.24 -24.95 3.86
N PHE A 8 -1.53 -24.96 2.74
CA PHE A 8 -1.37 -23.79 1.87
C PHE A 8 -2.71 -23.31 1.33
N LEU A 9 -3.51 -24.19 0.71
CA LEU A 9 -4.82 -23.84 0.15
C LEU A 9 -5.76 -23.33 1.24
N PHE A 10 -5.78 -23.97 2.39
CA PHE A 10 -6.57 -23.54 3.53
C PHE A 10 -6.16 -22.14 4.02
N THR A 11 -4.86 -21.91 4.20
CA THR A 11 -4.32 -20.63 4.68
C THR A 11 -4.62 -19.50 3.70
N ILE A 12 -4.36 -19.71 2.39
CA ILE A 12 -4.66 -18.72 1.35
C ILE A 12 -6.15 -18.44 1.25
N THR A 13 -7.00 -19.47 1.37
CA THR A 13 -8.46 -19.28 1.37
C THR A 13 -8.89 -18.38 2.52
N LEU A 14 -8.36 -18.58 3.72
CA LEU A 14 -8.65 -17.72 4.87
C LEU A 14 -8.13 -16.29 4.68
N VAL A 15 -6.93 -16.13 4.13
CA VAL A 15 -6.31 -14.82 3.88
C VAL A 15 -7.10 -13.99 2.86
N ILE A 16 -7.62 -14.63 1.81
CA ILE A 16 -8.40 -13.96 0.77
C ILE A 16 -9.85 -13.73 1.23
N TRP A 17 -10.49 -14.74 1.83
CA TRP A 17 -11.91 -14.63 2.21
C TRP A 17 -12.12 -13.82 3.49
N GLN A 18 -11.16 -13.78 4.42
CA GLN A 18 -11.26 -13.05 5.69
C GLN A 18 -12.62 -13.24 6.39
N PRO A 19 -13.04 -14.51 6.64
CA PRO A 19 -14.37 -14.79 7.15
C PRO A 19 -14.62 -14.07 8.48
N LYS A 20 -15.75 -13.36 8.59
CA LYS A 20 -16.10 -12.56 9.79
C LYS A 20 -15.07 -11.48 10.16
N GLY A 21 -14.33 -10.96 9.18
CA GLY A 21 -13.29 -9.95 9.42
C GLY A 21 -12.05 -10.51 10.09
N LEU A 22 -11.77 -11.81 9.92
CA LEU A 22 -10.52 -12.40 10.41
C LEU A 22 -9.35 -11.66 9.76
N GLY A 23 -8.51 -11.02 10.58
CA GLY A 23 -7.35 -10.31 10.07
C GLY A 23 -6.37 -11.26 9.38
N VAL A 24 -5.76 -10.80 8.29
CA VAL A 24 -4.79 -11.58 7.48
C VAL A 24 -3.69 -12.20 8.34
N GLY A 25 -3.20 -11.47 9.35
CA GLY A 25 -2.19 -11.96 10.28
C GLY A 25 -2.63 -13.18 11.09
N TRP A 26 -3.88 -13.23 11.56
CA TRP A 26 -4.40 -14.37 12.31
C TRP A 26 -4.51 -15.62 11.44
N SER A 27 -4.98 -15.46 10.21
CA SER A 27 -5.04 -16.56 9.23
C SER A 27 -3.63 -17.11 8.93
N ALA A 28 -2.65 -16.22 8.73
CA ALA A 28 -1.27 -16.62 8.47
C ALA A 28 -0.62 -17.33 9.68
N VAL A 29 -0.81 -16.81 10.90
CA VAL A 29 -0.29 -17.43 12.13
C VAL A 29 -0.90 -18.81 12.35
N LEU A 30 -2.20 -18.97 12.08
CA LEU A 30 -2.87 -20.26 12.18
C LEU A 30 -2.31 -21.26 11.16
N GLY A 31 -2.12 -20.83 9.91
CA GLY A 31 -1.48 -21.65 8.87
C GLY A 31 -0.06 -22.09 9.22
N ALA A 32 0.76 -21.16 9.73
CA ALA A 32 2.11 -21.45 10.21
C ALA A 32 2.11 -22.41 11.40
N GLY A 33 1.18 -22.24 12.35
CA GLY A 33 0.99 -23.14 13.48
C GLY A 33 0.63 -24.56 13.03
N LEU A 34 -0.31 -24.70 12.08
CA LEU A 34 -0.66 -26.00 11.50
C LEU A 34 0.53 -26.65 10.79
N ALA A 35 1.33 -25.87 10.06
CA ALA A 35 2.51 -26.37 9.36
C ALA A 35 3.60 -26.90 10.33
N LEU A 36 3.80 -26.21 11.46
CA LEU A 36 4.70 -26.64 12.53
C LEU A 36 4.18 -27.89 13.24
N LEU A 37 2.89 -27.91 13.60
CA LEU A 37 2.27 -29.03 14.32
C LEU A 37 2.24 -30.33 13.50
N THR A 38 2.05 -30.21 12.18
CA THR A 38 2.06 -31.37 11.27
C THR A 38 3.47 -31.81 10.86
N GLY A 39 4.52 -31.09 11.30
CA GLY A 39 5.91 -31.37 10.96
C GLY A 39 6.25 -31.12 9.48
N VAL A 40 5.38 -30.42 8.74
CA VAL A 40 5.64 -30.02 7.35
C VAL A 40 6.74 -28.97 7.29
N VAL A 41 6.85 -28.14 8.33
CA VAL A 41 7.86 -27.11 8.52
C VAL A 41 8.53 -27.33 9.88
N HIS A 42 9.83 -27.12 9.93
CA HIS A 42 10.64 -27.19 11.15
C HIS A 42 11.06 -25.79 11.62
N LEU A 43 11.46 -25.67 12.89
CA LEU A 43 11.93 -24.39 13.44
C LEU A 43 13.13 -23.81 12.67
N GLY A 44 13.98 -24.66 12.09
CA GLY A 44 15.10 -24.22 11.25
C GLY A 44 14.66 -23.50 9.98
N ASP A 45 13.49 -23.84 9.43
CA ASP A 45 12.95 -23.20 8.23
C ASP A 45 12.55 -21.75 8.49
N ILE A 46 12.27 -21.38 9.75
CA ILE A 46 11.97 -19.98 10.13
C ILE A 46 13.17 -19.08 9.83
N VAL A 47 14.39 -19.55 10.09
CA VAL A 47 15.61 -18.80 9.80
C VAL A 47 15.80 -18.63 8.30
N VAL A 48 15.49 -19.67 7.52
CA VAL A 48 15.54 -19.62 6.05
C VAL A 48 14.53 -18.62 5.51
N VAL A 49 13.27 -18.71 5.95
CA VAL A 49 12.20 -17.77 5.56
C VAL A 49 12.59 -16.35 5.95
N TRP A 50 13.06 -16.14 7.18
CA TRP A 50 13.54 -14.83 7.63
C TRP A 50 14.64 -14.28 6.72
N GLY A 51 15.64 -15.10 6.38
CA GLY A 51 16.72 -14.73 5.45
C GLY A 51 16.23 -14.31 4.07
N ILE A 52 15.07 -14.80 3.63
CA ILE A 52 14.45 -14.45 2.35
C ILE A 52 13.66 -13.14 2.46
N ILE A 53 12.88 -12.95 3.53
CA ILE A 53 11.89 -11.86 3.60
C ILE A 53 12.36 -10.61 4.35
N TRP A 54 13.39 -10.70 5.22
CA TRP A 54 13.73 -9.61 6.15
C TRP A 54 14.03 -8.28 5.43
N ASN A 55 14.73 -8.34 4.30
CA ASN A 55 15.04 -7.16 3.47
C ASN A 55 13.76 -6.46 2.99
N ALA A 56 12.81 -7.23 2.46
CA ALA A 56 11.55 -6.70 1.95
C ALA A 56 10.69 -6.14 3.09
N THR A 57 10.60 -6.84 4.23
CA THR A 57 9.88 -6.38 5.41
C THR A 57 10.47 -5.09 5.97
N ALA A 58 11.79 -5.02 6.15
CA ALA A 58 12.47 -3.83 6.66
C ALA A 58 12.33 -2.64 5.71
N THR A 59 12.38 -2.87 4.40
CA THR A 59 12.15 -1.85 3.38
C THR A 59 10.74 -1.29 3.51
N PHE A 60 9.72 -2.15 3.63
CA PHE A 60 8.33 -1.71 3.77
C PHE A 60 8.10 -0.88 5.04
N ILE A 61 8.64 -1.30 6.18
CA ILE A 61 8.58 -0.54 7.44
C ILE A 61 9.28 0.81 7.27
N SER A 62 10.47 0.83 6.67
CA SER A 62 11.24 2.07 6.47
C SER A 62 10.50 3.05 5.56
N LEU A 63 9.85 2.54 4.51
CA LEU A 63 9.03 3.34 3.59
C LEU A 63 7.84 3.96 4.31
N ILE A 64 7.15 3.21 5.18
CA ILE A 64 6.05 3.74 6.02
C ILE A 64 6.58 4.85 6.94
N ILE A 65 7.73 4.66 7.59
CA ILE A 65 8.31 5.66 8.49
C ILE A 65 8.69 6.94 7.74
N ILE A 66 9.43 6.84 6.63
CA ILE A 66 9.85 8.01 5.85
C ILE A 66 8.62 8.76 5.32
N THR A 67 7.63 8.02 4.84
CA THR A 67 6.34 8.55 4.42
C THR A 67 5.67 9.38 5.50
N LEU A 68 5.50 8.80 6.71
CA LEU A 68 4.82 9.49 7.80
C LEU A 68 5.59 10.74 8.22
N LEU A 69 6.92 10.66 8.21
CA LEU A 69 7.79 11.80 8.51
C LEU A 69 7.65 12.92 7.46
N LEU A 70 7.56 12.58 6.18
CA LEU A 70 7.35 13.55 5.10
C LEU A 70 5.97 14.19 5.17
N ASP A 71 4.95 13.43 5.57
CA ASP A 71 3.59 13.97 5.74
C ASP A 71 3.51 14.94 6.92
N GLU A 72 4.06 14.56 8.08
CA GLU A 72 4.16 15.46 9.25
C GLU A 72 5.03 16.69 8.97
N ALA A 73 6.07 16.56 8.15
CA ALA A 73 6.86 17.71 7.68
C ALA A 73 6.09 18.61 6.68
N GLY A 74 4.89 18.21 6.24
CA GLY A 74 4.08 18.93 5.26
C GLY A 74 4.61 18.86 3.82
N PHE A 75 5.56 17.95 3.53
CA PHE A 75 6.17 17.83 2.21
C PHE A 75 5.14 17.53 1.12
N PHE A 76 4.19 16.65 1.40
CA PHE A 76 3.16 16.27 0.44
C PHE A 76 2.18 17.40 0.14
N ALA A 77 1.76 18.15 1.17
CA ALA A 77 0.94 19.35 0.99
C ALA A 77 1.69 20.42 0.18
N TRP A 78 2.98 20.62 0.47
CA TRP A 78 3.84 21.50 -0.31
C TRP A 78 3.94 21.06 -1.78
N ALA A 79 4.15 19.77 -2.06
CA ALA A 79 4.25 19.22 -3.41
C ALA A 79 2.93 19.37 -4.17
N ALA A 80 1.80 19.08 -3.52
CA ALA A 80 0.46 19.25 -4.06
C ALA A 80 0.18 20.69 -4.51
N LEU A 81 0.58 21.69 -3.71
CA LEU A 81 0.44 23.10 -4.07
C LEU A 81 1.30 23.48 -5.28
N HIS A 82 2.50 22.90 -5.43
CA HIS A 82 3.35 23.14 -6.61
C HIS A 82 2.72 22.54 -7.87
N VAL A 83 2.22 21.31 -7.80
CA VAL A 83 1.49 20.65 -8.90
C VAL A 83 0.25 21.47 -9.28
N ALA A 84 -0.50 21.97 -8.30
CA ALA A 84 -1.66 22.84 -8.52
C ALA A 84 -1.29 24.14 -9.25
N ARG A 85 -0.20 24.80 -8.83
CA ARG A 85 0.32 26.01 -9.50
C ARG A 85 0.75 25.72 -10.94
N TRP A 86 1.43 24.61 -11.18
CA TRP A 86 1.83 24.20 -12.54
C TRP A 86 0.66 23.84 -13.46
N GLY A 87 -0.48 23.46 -12.88
CA GLY A 87 -1.75 23.26 -13.59
C GLY A 87 -2.25 24.54 -14.30
N LYS A 88 -1.85 25.74 -13.84
CA LYS A 88 -2.22 27.04 -14.44
C LYS A 88 -3.73 27.18 -14.73
N GLY A 89 -4.57 26.68 -13.83
CA GLY A 89 -6.04 26.72 -13.96
C GLY A 89 -6.66 25.77 -14.99
N LYS A 90 -5.87 24.94 -15.68
CA LYS A 90 -6.37 23.97 -16.66
C LYS A 90 -6.52 22.57 -16.03
N GLY A 91 -7.75 22.14 -15.81
CA GLY A 91 -8.05 20.84 -15.17
C GLY A 91 -7.39 19.63 -15.84
N ARG A 92 -7.36 19.55 -17.18
CA ARG A 92 -6.68 18.47 -17.91
C ARG A 92 -5.17 18.43 -17.68
N ARG A 93 -4.53 19.60 -17.60
CA ARG A 93 -3.09 19.71 -17.33
C ARG A 93 -2.80 19.31 -15.89
N LEU A 94 -3.64 19.75 -14.96
CA LEU A 94 -3.54 19.37 -13.55
C LEU A 94 -3.67 17.86 -13.37
N PHE A 95 -4.62 17.23 -14.08
CA PHE A 95 -4.80 15.78 -14.06
C PHE A 95 -3.55 15.03 -14.55
N ALA A 96 -2.98 15.43 -15.69
CA ALA A 96 -1.76 14.81 -16.21
C ALA A 96 -0.56 14.98 -15.26
N LEU A 97 -0.38 16.19 -14.70
CA LEU A 97 0.67 16.46 -13.71
C LEU A 97 0.47 15.65 -12.42
N PHE A 98 -0.78 15.47 -12.01
CA PHE A 98 -1.12 14.66 -10.86
C PHE A 98 -0.78 13.18 -11.09
N VAL A 99 -1.16 12.61 -12.24
CA VAL A 99 -0.81 11.23 -12.60
C VAL A 99 0.70 11.04 -12.62
N LEU A 100 1.44 12.00 -13.19
CA LEU A 100 2.90 11.95 -13.21
C LEU A 100 3.51 12.04 -11.80
N PHE A 101 2.95 12.88 -10.94
CA PHE A 101 3.35 13.01 -9.54
C PHE A 101 3.09 11.72 -8.76
N GLY A 102 1.89 11.15 -8.90
CA GLY A 102 1.57 9.86 -8.29
C GLY A 102 2.51 8.75 -8.78
N ALA A 103 2.83 8.71 -10.08
CA ALA A 103 3.75 7.72 -10.63
C ALA A 103 5.16 7.87 -10.04
N LEU A 104 5.63 9.10 -9.84
CA LEU A 104 6.90 9.37 -9.17
C LEU A 104 6.88 8.91 -7.70
N VAL A 105 5.79 9.18 -6.98
CA VAL A 105 5.62 8.73 -5.58
C VAL A 105 5.56 7.20 -5.52
N SER A 106 4.83 6.54 -6.41
CA SER A 106 4.74 5.07 -6.50
C SER A 106 6.11 4.43 -6.81
N ALA A 107 6.89 5.05 -7.70
CA ALA A 107 8.24 4.60 -8.01
C ALA A 107 9.23 4.72 -6.83
N LEU A 108 9.04 5.70 -5.94
CA LEU A 108 9.92 5.94 -4.80
C LEU A 108 9.48 5.22 -3.53
N PHE A 109 8.17 5.10 -3.28
CA PHE A 109 7.60 4.63 -2.01
C PHE A 109 6.91 3.27 -2.09
N ALA A 110 7.08 2.55 -3.21
CA ALA A 110 6.33 1.36 -3.57
C ALA A 110 4.81 1.62 -3.71
N ASN A 111 4.13 0.75 -4.46
CA ASN A 111 2.71 0.93 -4.79
C ASN A 111 1.83 0.99 -3.52
N ASP A 112 2.06 0.08 -2.58
CA ASP A 112 1.27 -0.02 -1.35
C ASP A 112 1.43 1.21 -0.43
N GLY A 113 2.66 1.75 -0.35
CA GLY A 113 2.93 2.97 0.42
C GLY A 113 2.29 4.18 -0.25
N ALA A 114 2.45 4.32 -1.57
CA ALA A 114 1.90 5.42 -2.34
C ALA A 114 0.37 5.54 -2.21
N VAL A 115 -0.38 4.43 -2.26
CA VAL A 115 -1.85 4.45 -2.15
C VAL A 115 -2.33 4.96 -0.80
N LEU A 116 -1.69 4.55 0.30
CA LEU A 116 -2.07 4.96 1.67
C LEU A 116 -1.94 6.48 1.87
N ILE A 117 -1.02 7.11 1.14
CA ILE A 117 -0.63 8.51 1.30
C ILE A 117 -1.31 9.41 0.28
N LEU A 118 -1.23 9.04 -1.00
CA LEU A 118 -1.75 9.85 -2.11
C LEU A 118 -3.24 10.08 -1.96
N THR A 119 -3.99 9.09 -1.47
CA THR A 119 -5.44 9.19 -1.34
C THR A 119 -5.88 10.36 -0.44
N PRO A 120 -5.45 10.46 0.84
CA PRO A 120 -5.80 11.60 1.69
C PRO A 120 -5.24 12.92 1.16
N ILE A 121 -4.02 12.95 0.61
CA ILE A 121 -3.42 14.17 0.04
C ILE A 121 -4.23 14.71 -1.13
N VAL A 122 -4.66 13.82 -2.04
CA VAL A 122 -5.45 14.17 -3.22
C VAL A 122 -6.79 14.75 -2.81
N ILE A 123 -7.45 14.13 -1.84
CA ILE A 123 -8.72 14.61 -1.32
C ILE A 123 -8.53 16.00 -0.71
N ALA A 124 -7.52 16.19 0.15
CA ALA A 124 -7.22 17.48 0.76
C ALA A 124 -6.91 18.57 -0.29
N MET A 125 -6.11 18.25 -1.30
CA MET A 125 -5.76 19.15 -2.41
C MET A 125 -6.98 19.53 -3.25
N MET A 126 -7.82 18.55 -3.64
CA MET A 126 -9.02 18.80 -4.45
C MET A 126 -10.04 19.65 -3.69
N LEU A 127 -10.21 19.40 -2.39
CA LEU A 127 -11.04 20.21 -1.51
C LEU A 127 -10.51 21.65 -1.40
N ALA A 128 -9.20 21.84 -1.19
CA ALA A 128 -8.58 23.16 -1.12
C ALA A 128 -8.72 23.97 -2.42
N LEU A 129 -8.69 23.30 -3.58
CA LEU A 129 -8.88 23.91 -4.90
C LEU A 129 -10.35 24.08 -5.29
N ARG A 130 -11.31 23.70 -4.42
CA ARG A 130 -12.76 23.78 -4.64
C ARG A 130 -13.24 23.03 -5.89
N PHE A 131 -12.61 21.91 -6.23
CA PHE A 131 -13.10 21.03 -7.29
C PHE A 131 -14.41 20.34 -6.87
N SER A 132 -15.23 19.98 -7.87
CA SER A 132 -16.49 19.25 -7.62
C SER A 132 -16.20 17.82 -7.17
N ALA A 133 -17.13 17.22 -6.42
CA ALA A 133 -17.01 15.84 -5.94
C ALA A 133 -16.74 14.82 -7.08
N ALA A 134 -17.37 15.02 -8.25
CA ALA A 134 -17.13 14.20 -9.43
C ALA A 134 -15.67 14.30 -9.93
N SER A 135 -15.07 15.49 -9.85
CA SER A 135 -13.67 15.69 -10.23
C SER A 135 -12.73 15.09 -9.19
N THR A 136 -13.01 15.27 -7.90
CA THR A 136 -12.26 14.62 -6.82
C THR A 136 -12.26 13.10 -6.99
N LEU A 137 -13.42 12.51 -7.29
CA LEU A 137 -13.52 11.08 -7.57
C LEU A 137 -12.65 10.67 -8.77
N ALA A 138 -12.65 11.44 -9.86
CA ALA A 138 -11.82 11.14 -11.02
C ALA A 138 -10.31 11.16 -10.68
N PHE A 139 -9.86 12.09 -9.85
CA PHE A 139 -8.46 12.16 -9.40
C PHE A 139 -8.11 11.03 -8.42
N VAL A 140 -9.00 10.68 -7.49
CA VAL A 140 -8.80 9.56 -6.56
C VAL A 140 -8.76 8.22 -7.33
N MET A 141 -9.67 8.03 -8.29
CA MET A 141 -9.65 6.85 -9.15
C MET A 141 -8.35 6.79 -9.94
N ALA A 142 -7.90 7.92 -10.52
CA ALA A 142 -6.61 7.97 -11.21
C ALA A 142 -5.45 7.59 -10.29
N ALA A 143 -5.45 8.05 -9.03
CA ALA A 143 -4.43 7.68 -8.04
C ALA A 143 -4.38 6.17 -7.79
N GLY A 144 -5.53 5.49 -7.80
CA GLY A 144 -5.60 4.03 -7.64
C GLY A 144 -5.17 3.21 -8.86
N PHE A 145 -5.04 3.83 -10.04
CA PHE A 145 -4.62 3.17 -11.29
C PHE A 145 -3.15 3.47 -11.68
N ILE A 146 -2.43 4.24 -10.85
CA ILE A 146 -1.01 4.55 -10.99
C ILE A 146 -0.18 3.41 -10.43
#